data_AF-A0A9E6R5C1-F1
#
_entry.id   AF-A0A9E6R5C1-F1
#
_cell.length_a   1.000
_cell.length_b   1.000
_cell.length_c   1.000
_cell.angle_alpha   90.00
_cell.angle_beta   90.00
_cell.angle_gamma   90.00
#
_symmetry.space_group_name_H-M   'P 1'
#
loop_
_entity.id
_entity.type
_entity.pdbx_description
1 polymer ?
#
loop_
_entity_poly.entity_id
_entity_poly.type
_entity_poly.pdbx_seq_one_letter_code
_entity_poly.pdbx_strand_id
1 'polypeptide(L)'
;MKLSNESIRNKINRGQLSFIGFDQKRLHKRLERTQNIIGRPERRTLNFALAAKNSQCLHSEDGARLDYTGRIIIPSGSLIPDDTKTTLFRKAYAYSPERISTDTELEIHEPVVFGGAMIHHFGHFLTDTLSRLWILRELPPEIRIVFLTHAGQTLDFFLKRAWIRDTLSAFGINHERIILVDRPTIFRNIIVPQPAIEHAFRIYSAYTTSYECCRAI
;
A
#
# COMPACT_ATOMS: atom_id res chain seq x y z
N MET A 1 17.97 -6.49 20.81
CA MET A 1 17.21 -6.71 22.06
C MET A 1 15.74 -6.87 21.71
N LYS A 2 15.20 -8.10 21.73
CA LYS A 2 13.78 -8.36 21.44
C LYS A 2 12.95 -7.89 22.63
N LEU A 3 12.16 -6.82 22.47
CA LEU A 3 11.07 -6.57 23.40
C LEU A 3 9.97 -7.59 23.07
N SER A 4 9.69 -8.51 23.99
CA SER A 4 8.57 -9.44 23.84
C SER A 4 7.26 -8.64 23.74
N ASN A 5 6.26 -9.17 23.03
CA ASN A 5 4.93 -8.56 22.96
C ASN A 5 4.29 -8.34 24.35
N GLU A 6 4.76 -9.02 25.40
CA GLU A 6 4.41 -8.77 26.80
C GLU A 6 4.93 -7.42 27.32
N SER A 7 6.11 -6.98 26.90
CA SER A 7 6.73 -5.75 27.39
C SER A 7 5.94 -4.48 27.01
N ILE A 8 5.34 -4.44 25.82
CA ILE A 8 4.49 -3.33 25.38
C ILE A 8 3.13 -3.40 26.07
N ARG A 9 2.56 -4.61 26.23
CA ARG A 9 1.30 -4.84 26.95
C ARG A 9 1.38 -4.42 28.42
N ASN A 10 2.55 -4.55 29.06
CA ASN A 10 2.75 -4.21 30.46
C ASN A 10 3.10 -2.73 30.69
N LYS A 11 3.58 -1.99 29.68
CA LYS A 11 3.89 -0.56 29.81
C LYS A 11 2.68 0.37 29.59
N ILE A 12 1.62 -0.15 28.99
CA ILE A 12 0.39 0.59 28.77
C ILE A 12 -0.66 -0.02 29.69
N ASN A 13 -0.86 0.59 30.86
CA ASN A 13 -1.96 0.23 31.75
C ASN A 13 -3.28 0.36 30.98
N ARG A 14 -4.04 -0.73 30.85
CA ARG A 14 -5.28 -0.80 30.07
C ARG A 14 -6.34 0.26 30.45
N GLY A 15 -6.20 0.89 31.63
CA GLY A 15 -7.04 1.99 32.10
C GLY A 15 -6.54 3.42 31.83
N GLN A 16 -5.34 3.61 31.25
CA GLN A 16 -4.73 4.96 31.09
C GLN A 16 -4.84 5.56 29.68
N LEU A 17 -5.27 4.80 28.68
CA LEU A 17 -5.48 5.34 27.33
C LEU A 17 -6.96 5.70 27.12
N SER A 18 -7.29 6.97 27.24
CA SER A 18 -8.53 7.54 26.72
C SER A 18 -8.26 8.21 25.37
N PHE A 19 -8.88 7.69 24.32
CA PHE A 19 -8.91 8.37 23.02
C PHE A 19 -10.20 9.19 22.96
N ILE A 20 -10.06 10.51 22.96
CA ILE A 20 -11.21 11.42 22.83
C ILE A 20 -11.95 11.07 21.52
N GLY A 21 -13.26 10.82 21.63
CA GLY A 21 -14.11 10.45 20.49
C GLY A 21 -14.20 8.94 20.19
N PHE A 22 -13.55 8.07 20.97
CA PHE A 22 -13.66 6.62 20.82
C PHE A 22 -14.29 5.97 22.06
N ASP A 23 -15.33 5.17 21.83
CA ASP A 23 -15.87 4.28 22.85
C ASP A 23 -14.82 3.23 23.25
N GLN A 24 -14.56 3.13 24.56
CA GLN A 24 -13.56 2.23 25.16
C GLN A 24 -13.80 0.76 24.80
N LYS A 25 -15.07 0.32 24.69
CA LYS A 25 -15.39 -1.06 24.28
C LYS A 25 -15.03 -1.31 22.83
N ARG A 26 -15.36 -0.37 21.93
CA ARG A 26 -14.97 -0.43 20.51
C ARG A 26 -13.45 -0.36 20.33
N LEU A 27 -12.75 0.44 21.12
CA LEU A 27 -11.29 0.53 21.08
C LEU A 27 -10.64 -0.81 21.41
N HIS A 28 -11.03 -1.45 22.52
CA HIS A 28 -10.50 -2.76 22.91
C HIS A 28 -10.71 -3.81 21.83
N LYS A 29 -11.93 -3.92 21.30
CA LYS A 29 -12.25 -4.87 20.22
C LYS A 29 -11.42 -4.62 18.95
N ARG A 30 -11.05 -3.36 18.66
CA ARG A 30 -10.19 -3.03 17.50
C ARG A 30 -8.72 -3.33 17.76
N LEU A 31 -8.23 -3.04 18.97
CA LEU A 31 -6.85 -3.36 19.37
C LEU A 31 -6.61 -4.87 19.43
N GLU A 32 -7.57 -5.66 19.90
CA GLU A 32 -7.48 -7.14 19.91
C GLU A 32 -7.36 -7.75 18.50
N ARG A 33 -7.93 -7.10 17.49
CA ARG A 33 -7.88 -7.55 16.09
C ARG A 33 -6.59 -7.16 15.39
N THR A 34 -5.84 -6.20 15.94
CA THR A 34 -4.65 -5.65 15.28
C THR A 34 -3.39 -6.29 15.88
N GLN A 35 -2.60 -6.92 15.02
CA GLN A 35 -1.33 -7.54 15.38
C GLN A 35 -0.19 -6.53 15.16
N ASN A 36 0.59 -6.27 16.21
CA ASN A 36 1.85 -5.54 16.09
C ASN A 36 2.97 -6.54 15.79
N ILE A 37 3.67 -6.35 14.68
CA ILE A 37 4.72 -7.25 14.21
C ILE A 37 6.05 -6.49 14.23
N ILE A 38 7.04 -7.03 14.96
CA ILE A 38 8.41 -6.50 14.94
C ILE A 38 9.10 -7.07 13.70
N GLY A 39 9.57 -6.18 12.82
CA GLY A 39 10.24 -6.54 11.57
C GLY A 39 9.65 -5.79 10.38
N ARG A 40 9.93 -6.32 9.19
CA ARG A 40 9.45 -5.80 7.91
C ARG A 40 8.54 -6.83 7.23
N PRO A 41 7.52 -6.36 6.48
CA PRO A 41 6.69 -7.25 5.70
C PRO A 41 7.48 -7.79 4.48
N GLU A 42 6.92 -8.77 3.77
CA GLU A 42 7.59 -9.35 2.60
C GLU A 42 7.68 -8.34 1.45
N ARG A 43 8.64 -8.55 0.56
CA ARG A 43 8.65 -7.95 -0.78
C ARG A 43 8.67 -9.04 -1.82
N ARG A 44 8.06 -8.77 -2.97
CA ARG A 44 8.07 -9.67 -4.12
C ARG A 44 8.51 -8.91 -5.36
N THR A 45 8.94 -9.66 -6.37
CA THR A 45 9.21 -9.10 -7.69
C THR A 45 8.25 -9.77 -8.65
N LEU A 46 7.49 -8.98 -9.39
CA LEU A 46 6.68 -9.47 -10.49
C LEU A 46 7.46 -9.20 -11.78
N ASN A 47 7.71 -10.27 -12.52
CA ASN A 47 8.10 -10.17 -13.91
C ASN A 47 6.79 -10.08 -14.68
N PHE A 48 6.60 -8.99 -15.42
CA PHE A 48 5.35 -8.69 -16.14
C PHE A 48 4.15 -8.43 -15.22
N ALA A 49 3.89 -7.14 -14.98
CA ALA A 49 2.68 -6.69 -14.31
C ALA A 49 1.94 -5.66 -15.17
N LEU A 50 0.64 -5.86 -15.36
CA LEU A 50 -0.26 -4.93 -16.02
C LEU A 50 -0.98 -4.07 -14.98
N ALA A 51 -0.86 -2.76 -15.09
CA ALA A 51 -1.75 -1.81 -14.44
C ALA A 51 -2.79 -1.36 -15.46
N ALA A 52 -4.06 -1.67 -15.22
CA ALA A 52 -5.13 -1.19 -16.08
C ALA A 52 -5.45 0.27 -15.76
N LYS A 53 -5.97 0.98 -16.76
CA LYS A 53 -6.42 2.36 -16.58
C LYS A 53 -7.47 2.44 -15.48
N ASN A 54 -7.29 3.38 -14.55
CA ASN A 54 -8.20 3.61 -13.42
C ASN A 54 -8.40 2.38 -12.50
N SER A 55 -7.54 1.35 -12.60
CA SER A 55 -7.56 0.23 -11.67
C SER A 55 -6.64 0.53 -10.50
N GLN A 56 -7.14 0.34 -9.28
CA GLN A 56 -6.29 0.36 -8.08
C GLN A 56 -5.67 -1.03 -7.84
N CYS A 57 -5.34 -1.74 -8.90
CA CYS A 57 -4.71 -3.05 -8.82
C CYS A 57 -3.73 -3.28 -9.95
N LEU A 58 -2.71 -4.09 -9.67
CA LEU A 58 -1.83 -4.70 -10.65
C LEU A 58 -2.33 -6.10 -10.97
N HIS A 59 -2.03 -6.57 -12.17
CA HIS A 59 -2.30 -7.92 -12.63
C HIS A 59 -0.99 -8.56 -13.06
N SER A 60 -0.65 -9.72 -12.53
CA SER A 60 0.47 -10.51 -13.06
C SER A 60 0.10 -11.18 -14.37
N GLU A 61 1.11 -11.65 -15.09
CA GLU A 61 0.96 -12.37 -16.37
C GLU A 61 0.06 -13.60 -16.27
N ASP A 62 0.10 -14.32 -15.14
CA ASP A 62 -0.78 -15.46 -14.85
C ASP A 62 -2.24 -15.05 -14.53
N GLY A 63 -2.54 -13.76 -14.59
CA GLY A 63 -3.85 -13.17 -14.31
C GLY A 63 -4.12 -12.91 -12.83
N ALA A 64 -3.15 -13.14 -11.93
CA ALA A 64 -3.36 -12.87 -10.52
C ALA A 64 -3.47 -11.37 -10.22
N ARG A 65 -4.45 -10.97 -9.40
CA ARG A 65 -4.66 -9.56 -9.05
C ARG A 65 -3.99 -9.21 -7.74
N LEU A 66 -3.22 -8.12 -7.72
CA LEU A 66 -2.70 -7.46 -6.53
C LEU A 66 -3.43 -6.14 -6.31
N ASP A 67 -4.31 -6.11 -5.31
CA ASP A 67 -5.01 -4.90 -4.88
C ASP A 67 -4.01 -3.88 -4.26
N TYR A 68 -4.27 -2.57 -4.41
CA TYR A 68 -3.47 -1.51 -3.78
C TYR A 68 -3.37 -1.64 -2.27
N THR A 69 -4.37 -2.23 -1.62
CA THR A 69 -4.38 -2.59 -0.19
C THR A 69 -3.45 -3.76 0.15
N GLY A 70 -2.92 -4.47 -0.86
CA GLY A 70 -1.86 -5.49 -0.73
C GLY A 70 -2.27 -6.77 -0.02
N ARG A 71 -3.56 -6.93 0.27
CA ARG A 71 -4.05 -8.00 1.14
C ARG A 71 -4.34 -9.30 0.40
N ILE A 72 -4.57 -9.24 -0.91
CA ILE A 72 -5.14 -10.37 -1.67
C ILE A 72 -4.40 -10.49 -3.00
N ILE A 73 -3.69 -11.61 -3.19
CA ILE A 73 -3.42 -12.15 -4.52
C ILE A 73 -4.61 -13.03 -4.85
N ILE A 74 -5.38 -12.63 -5.85
CA ILE A 74 -6.52 -13.40 -6.34
C ILE A 74 -5.99 -14.19 -7.53
N PRO A 75 -5.77 -15.53 -7.43
CA PRO A 75 -5.29 -16.29 -8.57
C PRO A 75 -6.31 -16.26 -9.71
N SER A 76 -5.83 -16.30 -10.95
CA SER A 76 -6.70 -16.37 -12.13
C SER A 76 -7.65 -17.57 -12.04
N GLY A 77 -8.92 -17.37 -12.39
CA GLY A 77 -9.95 -18.41 -12.36
C GLY A 77 -10.42 -18.86 -10.97
N SER A 78 -9.90 -18.29 -9.88
CA SER A 78 -10.37 -18.66 -8.53
C SER A 78 -11.75 -18.07 -8.24
N LEU A 79 -12.75 -18.93 -8.05
CA LEU A 79 -13.97 -18.58 -7.32
C LEU A 79 -13.60 -18.46 -5.83
N ILE A 80 -14.03 -17.36 -5.20
CA ILE A 80 -13.80 -17.10 -3.77
C ILE A 80 -14.39 -18.27 -2.97
N PRO A 81 -13.62 -18.94 -2.09
CA PRO A 81 -14.16 -19.95 -1.18
C PRO A 81 -15.28 -19.34 -0.34
N ASP A 82 -16.43 -20.03 -0.33
CA ASP A 82 -17.72 -19.53 0.19
C ASP A 82 -17.69 -19.24 1.72
N ASP A 83 -16.62 -19.61 2.41
CA ASP A 83 -16.36 -19.42 3.84
C ASP A 83 -15.63 -18.10 4.18
N THR A 84 -15.05 -17.39 3.19
CA THR A 84 -14.31 -16.13 3.39
C THR A 84 -15.19 -14.88 3.28
N LYS A 85 -16.49 -15.00 3.61
CA LYS A 85 -17.53 -13.95 3.62
C LYS A 85 -17.29 -12.87 4.68
N THR A 86 -16.18 -12.13 4.61
CA THR A 86 -16.13 -10.79 5.18
C THR A 86 -16.51 -9.78 4.10
N THR A 87 -17.40 -8.85 4.45
CA THR A 87 -17.97 -7.80 3.58
C THR A 87 -16.92 -6.97 2.83
N LEU A 88 -15.68 -6.97 3.34
CA LEU A 88 -14.50 -6.33 2.75
C LEU A 88 -14.05 -7.00 1.44
N PHE A 89 -14.02 -8.34 1.37
CA PHE A 89 -13.66 -9.06 0.14
C PHE A 89 -14.73 -8.82 -0.93
N ARG A 90 -16.02 -8.91 -0.58
CA ARG A 90 -17.10 -8.67 -1.54
C ARG A 90 -17.03 -7.26 -2.17
N LYS A 91 -16.65 -6.23 -1.40
CA LYS A 91 -16.42 -4.88 -1.93
C LYS A 91 -15.17 -4.79 -2.80
N ALA A 92 -14.05 -5.37 -2.37
CA ALA A 92 -12.82 -5.36 -3.17
C ALA A 92 -13.02 -6.05 -4.53
N TYR A 93 -13.74 -7.19 -4.53
CA TYR A 93 -14.03 -7.96 -5.74
C TYR A 93 -15.12 -7.36 -6.63
N ALA A 94 -16.10 -6.64 -6.10
CA ALA A 94 -17.16 -5.99 -6.90
C ALA A 94 -16.61 -5.00 -7.95
N TYR A 95 -15.38 -4.51 -7.75
CA TYR A 95 -14.69 -3.63 -8.68
C TYR A 95 -13.60 -4.33 -9.51
N SER A 96 -13.51 -5.67 -9.49
CA SER A 96 -12.57 -6.39 -10.36
C SER A 96 -13.26 -6.70 -11.68
N PRO A 97 -12.75 -6.22 -12.81
CA PRO A 97 -13.28 -6.63 -14.10
C PRO A 97 -13.00 -8.13 -14.32
N GLU A 98 -13.99 -8.85 -14.84
CA GLU A 98 -13.90 -10.28 -15.18
C GLU A 98 -12.87 -10.55 -16.30
N ARG A 99 -12.62 -9.53 -17.13
CA ARG A 99 -11.58 -9.49 -18.16
C ARG A 99 -10.97 -8.11 -18.20
N ILE A 100 -9.65 -8.03 -18.32
CA ILE A 100 -8.93 -6.78 -18.50
C ILE A 100 -8.45 -6.74 -19.93
N SER A 101 -8.78 -5.66 -20.65
CA SER A 101 -8.19 -5.45 -21.95
C SER A 101 -6.68 -5.26 -21.78
N THR A 102 -5.91 -6.04 -22.54
CA THR A 102 -4.45 -5.93 -22.61
C THR A 102 -4.00 -4.92 -23.66
N ASP A 103 -4.91 -4.07 -24.17
CA ASP A 103 -4.58 -2.96 -25.07
C ASP A 103 -3.62 -2.01 -24.34
N THR A 104 -2.34 -2.35 -24.43
CA THR A 104 -1.27 -1.73 -23.68
C THR A 104 -0.86 -0.48 -24.41
N GLU A 105 -0.91 0.65 -23.71
CA GLU A 105 -0.52 1.94 -24.27
C GLU A 105 0.92 2.31 -23.89
N LEU A 106 1.47 1.70 -22.83
CA LEU A 106 2.81 2.00 -22.33
C LEU A 106 3.50 0.75 -21.79
N GLU A 107 4.78 0.59 -22.12
CA GLU A 107 5.66 -0.41 -21.51
C GLU A 107 6.82 0.26 -20.77
N ILE A 108 7.09 -0.22 -19.55
CA ILE A 108 8.19 0.22 -18.69
C ILE A 108 9.17 -0.95 -18.54
N HIS A 109 10.39 -0.76 -19.03
CA HIS A 109 11.41 -1.81 -19.09
C HIS A 109 12.39 -1.77 -17.93
N GLU A 110 12.61 -0.58 -17.36
CA GLU A 110 13.45 -0.38 -16.20
C GLU A 110 12.78 -0.91 -14.91
N PRO A 111 13.57 -1.36 -13.91
CA PRO A 111 13.04 -1.75 -12.62
C PRO A 111 12.34 -0.59 -11.92
N VAL A 112 11.15 -0.84 -11.38
CA VAL A 112 10.37 0.14 -10.62
C VAL A 112 9.85 -0.47 -9.32
N VAL A 113 9.44 0.37 -8.37
CA VAL A 113 8.83 -0.09 -7.12
C VAL A 113 7.37 0.35 -7.02
N PHE A 114 6.51 -0.55 -6.55
CA PHE A 114 5.10 -0.28 -6.36
C PHE A 114 4.82 0.45 -5.04
N GLY A 115 4.31 1.68 -5.15
CA GLY A 115 3.91 2.53 -4.02
C GLY A 115 2.45 2.35 -3.57
N GLY A 116 1.65 1.54 -4.27
CA GLY A 116 0.23 1.37 -3.96
C GLY A 116 -0.67 2.38 -4.69
N ALA A 117 -1.75 2.83 -4.06
CA ALA A 117 -2.62 3.86 -4.62
C ALA A 117 -2.28 5.24 -4.04
N MET A 118 -2.24 6.25 -4.89
CA MET A 118 -2.21 7.66 -4.50
C MET A 118 -3.65 8.11 -4.19
N ILE A 119 -3.94 8.41 -2.93
CA ILE A 119 -5.30 8.69 -2.46
C ILE A 119 -5.42 10.13 -1.94
N HIS A 120 -6.40 10.87 -2.45
CA HIS A 120 -6.73 12.22 -1.99
C HIS A 120 -7.55 12.20 -0.68
N HIS A 121 -7.02 11.55 0.35
CA HIS A 121 -7.56 11.59 1.70
C HIS A 121 -6.40 11.43 2.66
N PHE A 122 -6.18 12.41 3.54
CA PHE A 122 -4.98 12.50 4.36
C PHE A 122 -4.67 11.19 5.12
N GLY A 123 -5.68 10.61 5.77
CA GLY A 123 -5.51 9.35 6.50
C GLY A 123 -5.14 8.16 5.60
N HIS A 124 -5.74 8.07 4.40
CA HIS A 124 -5.44 6.98 3.45
C HIS A 124 -4.09 7.19 2.77
N PHE A 125 -3.69 8.43 2.54
CA PHE A 125 -2.35 8.71 2.06
C PHE A 125 -1.29 8.24 3.05
N LEU A 126 -1.42 8.57 4.33
CA LEU A 126 -0.49 8.07 5.34
C LEU A 126 -0.53 6.54 5.45
N THR A 127 -1.72 5.96 5.58
CA THR A 127 -1.87 4.54 5.94
C THR A 127 -1.86 3.55 4.78
N ASP A 128 -2.11 3.99 3.54
CA ASP A 128 -2.10 3.15 2.34
C ASP A 128 -0.92 3.52 1.43
N THR A 129 -0.78 4.80 1.06
CA THR A 129 0.29 5.25 0.15
C THR A 129 1.67 5.14 0.80
N LEU A 130 1.88 5.70 2.00
CA LEU A 130 3.20 5.64 2.65
C LEU A 130 3.54 4.27 3.25
N SER A 131 2.55 3.38 3.36
CA SER A 131 2.71 2.05 3.96
C SER A 131 3.70 1.15 3.24
N ARG A 132 4.02 1.46 1.98
CA ARG A 132 4.93 0.68 1.14
C ARG A 132 6.31 1.30 0.96
N LEU A 133 6.50 2.53 1.45
CA LEU A 133 7.74 3.28 1.23
C LEU A 133 8.88 2.86 2.18
N TRP A 134 8.63 1.95 3.11
CA TRP A 134 9.65 1.40 4.02
C TRP A 134 10.84 0.79 3.28
N ILE A 135 10.60 0.30 2.05
CA ILE A 135 11.61 -0.37 1.24
C ILE A 135 12.58 0.60 0.54
N LEU A 136 12.27 1.90 0.45
CA LEU A 136 13.03 2.83 -0.39
C LEU A 136 14.51 2.95 0.02
N ARG A 137 14.84 2.74 1.31
CA ARG A 137 16.22 2.75 1.80
C ARG A 137 17.05 1.54 1.34
N GLU A 138 16.39 0.49 0.85
CA GLU A 138 17.00 -0.75 0.37
C GLU A 138 17.11 -0.79 -1.15
N LEU A 139 16.65 0.25 -1.84
CA LEU A 139 16.60 0.34 -3.29
C LEU A 139 17.48 1.51 -3.77
N PRO A 140 17.87 1.51 -5.05
CA PRO A 140 18.61 2.64 -5.60
C PRO A 140 17.84 3.96 -5.40
N PRO A 141 18.50 5.06 -5.00
CA PRO A 141 17.85 6.32 -4.68
C PRO A 141 17.12 6.94 -5.87
N GLU A 142 17.46 6.57 -7.09
CA GLU A 142 16.84 7.00 -8.33
C GLU A 142 15.64 6.13 -8.77
N ILE A 143 15.36 5.02 -8.07
CA ILE A 143 14.28 4.11 -8.48
C ILE A 143 12.95 4.87 -8.55
N ARG A 144 12.23 4.67 -9.66
CA ARG A 144 10.91 5.28 -9.87
C ARG A 144 9.83 4.49 -9.14
N ILE A 145 8.85 5.22 -8.64
CA ILE A 145 7.77 4.73 -7.78
C ILE A 145 6.47 4.80 -8.55
N VAL A 146 5.84 3.64 -8.71
CA VAL A 146 4.56 3.48 -9.40
C VAL A 146 3.42 3.67 -8.41
N PHE A 147 2.53 4.61 -8.71
CA PHE A 147 1.28 4.77 -8.00
C PHE A 147 0.08 4.60 -8.93
N LEU A 148 -0.93 3.91 -8.43
CA LEU A 148 -2.24 3.80 -9.08
C LEU A 148 -3.17 4.90 -8.58
N THR A 149 -4.21 5.22 -9.34
CA THR A 149 -5.14 6.28 -8.96
C THR A 149 -6.56 6.05 -9.49
N HIS A 150 -7.51 6.82 -8.99
CA HIS A 150 -8.88 6.81 -9.50
C HIS A 150 -8.98 7.62 -10.80
N ALA A 151 -10.04 7.34 -11.57
CA ALA A 151 -10.31 8.06 -12.81
C ALA A 151 -10.32 9.58 -12.63
N GLY A 152 -9.63 10.27 -13.55
CA GLY A 152 -9.58 11.73 -13.61
C GLY A 152 -8.60 12.40 -12.64
N GLN A 153 -7.79 11.64 -11.90
CA GLN A 153 -6.77 12.19 -11.02
C GLN A 153 -5.41 12.20 -11.72
N THR A 154 -4.79 13.37 -11.82
CA THR A 154 -3.46 13.57 -12.41
C THR A 154 -2.39 13.75 -11.34
N LEU A 155 -1.11 13.65 -11.73
CA LEU A 155 -0.02 13.93 -10.79
C LEU A 155 -0.09 15.38 -10.29
N ASP A 156 -0.34 16.33 -11.19
CA ASP A 156 -0.55 17.74 -10.84
C ASP A 156 -1.69 17.95 -9.85
N PHE A 157 -2.78 17.19 -9.99
CA PHE A 157 -3.86 17.23 -9.01
C PHE A 157 -3.32 16.89 -7.62
N PHE A 158 -2.55 15.82 -7.46
CA PHE A 158 -1.98 15.46 -6.16
C PHE A 158 -0.94 16.48 -5.66
N LEU A 159 -0.01 16.89 -6.52
CA LEU A 159 1.10 17.78 -6.13
C LEU A 159 0.68 19.22 -5.81
N LYS A 160 -0.50 19.68 -6.27
CA LYS A 160 -1.09 20.96 -5.83
C LYS A 160 -1.44 20.97 -4.34
N ARG A 161 -1.53 19.82 -3.68
CA ARG A 161 -1.74 19.73 -2.23
C ARG A 161 -0.41 19.72 -1.51
N ALA A 162 -0.16 20.77 -0.73
CA ALA A 162 1.04 20.93 0.06
C ALA A 162 1.36 19.68 0.90
N TRP A 163 0.37 19.14 1.62
CA TRP A 163 0.59 17.96 2.46
C TRP A 163 1.00 16.69 1.69
N ILE A 164 0.61 16.53 0.42
CA ILE A 164 1.10 15.41 -0.41
C ILE A 164 2.51 15.72 -0.89
N ARG A 165 2.68 16.86 -1.55
CA ARG A 165 3.95 17.30 -2.14
C ARG A 165 5.07 17.35 -1.11
N ASP A 166 4.82 18.01 0.01
CA ASP A 166 5.82 18.24 1.06
C ASP A 166 6.16 16.92 1.76
N THR A 167 5.19 16.01 1.93
CA THR A 167 5.46 14.67 2.46
C THR A 167 6.30 13.87 1.48
N LEU A 168 5.95 13.80 0.20
CA LEU A 168 6.75 13.06 -0.80
C LEU A 168 8.17 13.66 -0.91
N SER A 169 8.28 14.98 -0.91
CA SER A 169 9.57 15.68 -0.89
C SER A 169 10.39 15.33 0.35
N ALA A 170 9.76 15.26 1.52
CA ALA A 170 10.44 14.83 2.74
C ALA A 170 10.95 13.39 2.63
N PHE A 171 10.28 12.52 1.88
CA PHE A 171 10.76 11.15 1.59
C PHE A 171 11.83 11.08 0.49
N GLY A 172 12.27 12.22 -0.04
CA GLY A 172 13.25 12.28 -1.13
C GLY A 172 12.65 11.90 -2.49
N ILE A 173 11.33 12.00 -2.62
CA ILE A 173 10.59 11.66 -3.83
C ILE A 173 10.21 12.96 -4.53
N ASN A 174 10.99 13.30 -5.56
CA ASN A 174 10.63 14.37 -6.49
C ASN A 174 9.58 13.86 -7.50
N HIS A 175 8.98 14.78 -8.28
CA HIS A 175 7.93 14.40 -9.24
C HIS A 175 8.46 13.51 -10.39
N GLU A 176 9.74 13.62 -10.74
CA GLU A 176 10.38 12.84 -11.82
C GLU A 176 10.49 11.36 -11.47
N ARG A 177 10.59 11.05 -10.17
CA ARG A 177 10.57 9.69 -9.65
C ARG A 177 9.16 9.08 -9.60
N ILE A 178 8.10 9.84 -9.87
CA ILE A 178 6.72 9.35 -9.73
C ILE A 178 6.17 8.94 -11.09
N ILE A 179 5.73 7.68 -11.17
CA ILE A 179 4.90 7.18 -12.28
C ILE A 179 3.48 7.06 -11.75
N LEU A 180 2.62 8.02 -12.09
CA LEU A 180 1.20 7.89 -11.84
C LEU A 180 0.54 7.21 -13.04
N VAL A 181 0.01 6.01 -12.85
CA VAL A 181 -0.61 5.26 -13.95
C VAL A 181 -1.95 5.89 -14.34
N ASP A 182 -2.00 6.46 -15.54
CA ASP A 182 -3.18 7.11 -16.13
C ASP A 182 -3.74 6.38 -17.37
N ARG A 183 -3.05 5.32 -17.82
CA ARG A 183 -3.36 4.50 -18.99
C ARG A 183 -2.86 3.06 -18.79
N PRO A 184 -3.33 2.08 -19.59
CA PRO A 184 -2.87 0.70 -19.48
C PRO A 184 -1.35 0.61 -19.65
N THR A 185 -0.67 0.13 -18.61
CA THR A 185 0.80 0.14 -18.53
C THR A 185 1.31 -1.24 -18.12
N ILE A 186 2.26 -1.79 -18.88
CA ILE A 186 3.00 -3.00 -18.52
C ILE A 186 4.33 -2.63 -17.88
N PHE A 187 4.65 -3.29 -16.77
CA PHE A 187 5.96 -3.22 -16.13
C PHE A 187 6.68 -4.55 -16.33
N ARG A 188 7.84 -4.53 -16.97
CA ARG A 188 8.67 -5.74 -17.16
C ARG A 188 9.20 -6.27 -15.83
N ASN A 189 9.58 -5.37 -14.93
CA ASN A 189 10.03 -5.71 -13.58
C ASN A 189 9.49 -4.71 -12.56
N ILE A 190 8.64 -5.17 -11.64
CA ILE A 190 8.12 -4.34 -10.55
C ILE A 190 8.35 -5.01 -9.20
N ILE A 191 8.99 -4.27 -8.29
CA ILE A 191 9.16 -4.67 -6.89
C ILE A 191 7.88 -4.27 -6.15
N VAL A 192 7.21 -5.26 -5.55
CA VAL A 192 5.95 -5.08 -4.83
C VAL A 192 6.20 -5.33 -3.33
N PRO A 193 6.50 -4.29 -2.54
CA PRO A 193 6.58 -4.40 -1.08
C PRO A 193 5.18 -4.57 -0.51
N GLN A 194 4.96 -5.54 0.39
CA GLN A 194 3.71 -5.63 1.15
C GLN A 194 3.57 -4.38 2.06
N PRO A 195 2.33 -3.88 2.27
CA PRO A 195 2.13 -2.70 3.11
C PRO A 195 2.53 -2.99 4.56
N ALA A 196 3.23 -2.04 5.19
CA ALA A 196 3.56 -2.09 6.61
C ALA A 196 2.37 -1.78 7.53
N ILE A 197 1.26 -1.29 6.96
CA ILE A 197 -0.04 -1.18 7.63
C ILE A 197 -1.08 -1.93 6.81
N GLU A 198 -1.66 -2.97 7.41
CA GLU A 198 -2.82 -3.67 6.88
C GLU A 198 -4.03 -3.30 7.75
N HIS A 199 -4.95 -2.50 7.21
CA HIS A 199 -6.10 -1.97 7.95
C HIS A 199 -6.82 -3.03 8.80
N ALA A 200 -6.98 -2.70 10.09
CA ALA A 200 -7.63 -3.51 11.11
C ALA A 200 -7.03 -4.91 11.32
N PHE A 201 -5.79 -5.15 10.87
CA PHE A 201 -5.18 -6.47 10.91
C PHE A 201 -3.73 -6.47 11.39
N ARG A 202 -2.82 -5.74 10.75
CA ARG A 202 -1.38 -5.79 11.07
C ARG A 202 -0.72 -4.42 10.97
N ILE A 203 0.22 -4.16 11.87
CA ILE A 203 1.13 -3.00 11.83
C ILE A 203 2.54 -3.53 12.04
N TYR A 204 3.44 -3.29 11.08
CA TYR A 204 4.84 -3.68 11.15
C TYR A 204 5.69 -2.52 11.69
N SER A 205 6.70 -2.82 12.50
CA SER A 205 7.64 -1.80 13.00
C SER A 205 8.38 -1.09 11.85
N ALA A 206 8.57 -1.74 10.71
CA ALA A 206 9.13 -1.11 9.51
C ALA A 206 8.35 0.14 9.02
N TYR A 207 7.10 0.34 9.44
CA TYR A 207 6.39 1.58 9.14
C TYR A 207 7.10 2.81 9.77
N THR A 208 7.83 2.66 10.87
CA THR A 208 8.65 3.77 11.40
C THR A 208 9.80 4.12 10.48
N THR A 209 10.36 3.12 9.78
CA THR A 209 11.43 3.30 8.80
C THR A 209 11.00 4.15 7.62
N SER A 210 9.71 4.11 7.23
CA SER A 210 9.15 5.04 6.25
C SER A 210 9.47 6.49 6.64
N TYR A 211 9.32 6.87 7.92
CA TYR A 211 9.61 8.24 8.39
C TYR A 211 11.10 8.51 8.62
N GLU A 212 11.93 7.47 8.77
CA GLU A 212 13.38 7.66 8.83
C GLU A 212 13.95 8.10 7.49
N CYS A 213 13.30 7.76 6.36
CA CYS A 213 13.62 8.34 5.06
C CYS A 213 13.59 9.87 5.10
N CYS A 214 12.71 10.47 5.92
CA CYS A 214 12.62 11.92 6.07
C CYS A 214 13.80 12.58 6.79
N ARG A 215 14.65 11.79 7.47
CA ARG A 215 15.78 12.33 8.25
C ARG A 215 17.11 12.31 7.51
N ALA A 216 17.14 11.76 6.30
CA ALA A 216 18.35 11.57 5.50
C ALA A 216 18.55 12.64 4.41
N ILE A 217 17.72 13.69 4.40
CA ILE A 217 17.79 14.87 3.54
C ILE A 217 18.19 16.06 4.41
#